data_AF-A0A2N6SXJ9-F1
#
_entry.id   AF-A0A2N6SXJ9-F1
#
_cell.length_a   1.000
_cell.length_b   1.000
_cell.length_c   1.000
_cell.angle_alpha   90.00
_cell.angle_beta   90.00
_cell.angle_gamma   90.00
#
_symmetry.space_group_name_H-M   'P 1'
#
loop_
_entity.id
_entity.type
_entity.pdbx_description
1 polymer ?
#
loop_
_entity_poly.entity_id
_entity_poly.type
_entity_poly.pdbx_seq_one_letter_code
_entity_poly.pdbx_strand_id
1 'polypeptide(L)'
;MQEIPVPQDIGPILVQGERPITAFKTFRGSAIFTDRRMIVRDAQGLRGKKVELYSLPYSSINMWSSENAGTLDFNAELELWTRAGHIKVKLGRDIDIRRLDQLIAHAVFGQL
;
A
#
# COMPACT_ATOMS: atom_id res chain seq x y z
N MET A 1 -9.00 -7.60 9.98
CA MET A 1 -9.56 -6.37 9.37
C MET A 1 -8.56 -5.25 9.59
N GLN A 2 -7.91 -4.74 8.55
CA GLN A 2 -7.08 -3.53 8.66
C GLN A 2 -7.22 -2.61 7.44
N GLU A 3 -8.39 -2.64 6.78
CA GLU A 3 -8.83 -1.48 6.00
C GLU A 3 -9.12 -0.34 6.98
N ILE A 4 -8.62 0.84 6.65
CA ILE A 4 -8.79 2.07 7.43
C ILE A 4 -9.47 3.12 6.55
N PRO A 5 -10.11 4.14 7.14
CA PRO A 5 -10.54 5.29 6.37
C PRO A 5 -9.38 5.88 5.59
N VAL A 6 -9.64 6.26 4.33
CA VAL A 6 -8.66 6.96 3.50
C VAL A 6 -8.21 8.22 4.24
N PRO A 7 -6.89 8.42 4.45
CA PRO A 7 -6.41 9.60 5.15
C PRO A 7 -6.80 10.89 4.41
N GLN A 8 -7.31 11.88 5.15
CA GLN A 8 -7.80 13.13 4.55
C GLN A 8 -6.68 13.98 3.94
N ASP A 9 -5.44 13.81 4.41
CA ASP A 9 -4.26 14.54 3.94
C ASP A 9 -3.77 14.10 2.55
N ILE A 10 -4.36 13.06 1.94
CA ILE A 10 -4.00 12.68 0.56
C ILE A 10 -4.65 13.58 -0.49
N GLY A 11 -5.77 14.25 -0.18
CA GLY A 11 -6.56 14.98 -1.18
C GLY A 11 -5.72 15.95 -2.05
N PRO A 12 -4.83 16.76 -1.46
CA PRO A 12 -3.98 17.69 -2.21
C PRO A 12 -2.98 17.05 -3.18
N ILE A 13 -2.65 15.76 -3.04
CA ILE A 13 -1.68 15.06 -3.91
C ILE A 13 -2.34 14.23 -5.02
N LEU A 14 -3.67 14.13 -4.99
CA LEU A 14 -4.44 13.47 -6.04
C LEU A 14 -4.57 14.38 -7.25
N VAL A 15 -4.38 13.81 -8.44
CA VAL A 15 -4.66 14.54 -9.68
C VAL A 15 -6.17 14.63 -9.92
N GLN A 16 -6.63 15.59 -10.72
CA GLN A 16 -8.06 15.78 -10.97
C GLN A 16 -8.73 14.47 -11.46
N GLY A 17 -9.84 14.12 -10.80
CA GLY A 17 -10.62 12.92 -11.08
C GLY A 17 -10.03 11.60 -10.57
N GLU A 18 -8.84 11.60 -9.93
CA GLU A 18 -8.33 10.41 -9.23
C GLU A 18 -9.17 10.17 -7.98
N ARG A 19 -9.57 8.90 -7.77
CA ARG A 19 -10.46 8.49 -6.69
C ARG A 19 -9.75 7.51 -5.77
N PRO A 20 -9.66 7.77 -4.47
CA PRO A 20 -9.20 6.76 -3.54
C PRO A 20 -10.27 5.66 -3.39
N ILE A 21 -9.84 4.41 -3.49
CA ILE A 21 -10.69 3.23 -3.44
C ILE A 21 -10.71 2.64 -2.03
N THR A 22 -9.53 2.41 -1.46
CA THR A 22 -9.39 1.90 -0.09
C THR A 22 -8.01 2.25 0.48
N ALA A 23 -7.83 2.11 1.79
CA ALA A 23 -6.56 2.26 2.47
C ALA A 23 -6.36 1.15 3.49
N PHE A 24 -5.11 0.70 3.61
CA PHE A 24 -4.70 -0.30 4.59
C PHE A 24 -3.71 0.30 5.55
N LYS A 25 -3.80 -0.10 6.82
CA LYS A 25 -2.80 0.27 7.82
C LYS A 25 -1.51 -0.52 7.56
N THR A 26 -0.39 0.20 7.47
CA THR A 26 0.95 -0.40 7.48
C THR A 26 1.54 -0.26 8.88
N PHE A 27 2.70 -0.90 9.11
CA PHE A 27 3.37 -0.80 10.42
C PHE A 27 3.67 0.64 10.84
N ARG A 28 3.92 1.56 9.89
CA ARG A 28 4.33 2.95 10.15
C ARG A 28 3.44 4.01 9.47
N GLY A 29 2.29 3.62 8.92
CA GLY A 29 1.41 4.55 8.24
C GLY A 29 0.31 3.83 7.48
N SER A 30 0.24 4.08 6.17
CA SER A 30 -0.84 3.55 5.34
C SER A 30 -0.40 3.27 3.90
N ALA A 31 -1.04 2.28 3.29
CA ALA A 31 -0.99 2.03 1.86
C ALA A 31 -2.38 2.32 1.29
N ILE A 32 -2.49 3.30 0.40
CA ILE A 32 -3.73 3.75 -0.21
C ILE A 32 -3.78 3.25 -1.65
N PHE A 33 -4.90 2.67 -2.05
CA PHE A 33 -5.18 2.31 -3.44
C PHE A 33 -6.10 3.36 -4.04
N THR A 34 -5.73 3.93 -5.17
CA THR A 34 -6.59 4.78 -5.99
C THR A 34 -7.00 4.05 -7.27
N ASP A 35 -7.82 4.67 -8.11
CA ASP A 35 -8.09 4.17 -9.47
C ASP A 35 -6.86 4.25 -10.41
N ARG A 36 -5.73 4.82 -9.96
CA ARG A 36 -4.54 5.08 -10.81
C ARG A 36 -3.23 4.50 -10.27
N ARG A 37 -3.05 4.46 -8.95
CA ARG A 37 -1.78 4.10 -8.31
C ARG A 37 -1.97 3.66 -6.87
N MET A 38 -0.98 2.93 -6.37
CA MET A 38 -0.82 2.74 -4.94
C MET A 38 0.03 3.89 -4.36
N ILE A 39 -0.39 4.46 -3.24
CA ILE A 39 0.34 5.47 -2.50
C ILE A 39 0.75 4.87 -1.15
N VAL A 40 2.05 4.74 -0.89
CA VAL A 40 2.56 4.27 0.41
C VAL A 40 3.02 5.48 1.21
N ARG A 41 2.44 5.67 2.39
CA ARG A 41 2.76 6.72 3.35
C ARG A 41 3.43 6.08 4.57
N ASP A 42 4.69 6.39 4.79
CA ASP A 42 5.48 5.88 5.92
C ASP A 42 5.93 7.04 6.82
N ALA A 43 5.57 6.99 8.10
CA ALA A 43 6.09 7.92 9.10
C ALA A 43 7.49 7.47 9.55
N GLN A 44 8.50 8.23 9.14
CA GLN A 44 9.89 8.04 9.50
C GLN A 44 10.30 8.82 10.77
N GLY A 45 11.30 8.27 11.46
CA GLY A 45 11.97 8.88 12.62
C GLY A 45 11.29 8.59 13.96
N LEU A 46 12.03 8.77 15.05
CA LEU A 46 11.59 8.45 16.41
C LEU A 46 10.30 9.15 16.85
N ARG A 47 10.03 10.34 16.30
CA ARG A 47 8.84 11.15 16.62
C ARG A 47 7.76 11.09 15.52
N GLY A 48 7.97 10.33 14.45
CA GLY A 48 7.01 10.18 13.33
C GLY A 48 6.68 11.47 12.57
N LYS A 49 7.46 12.55 12.75
CA LYS A 49 7.19 13.85 12.12
C LYS A 49 7.59 13.91 10.65
N LYS A 50 8.53 13.07 10.21
CA LYS A 50 8.95 12.99 8.82
C LYS A 50 8.03 11.97 8.15
N VAL A 51 7.29 12.40 7.12
CA VAL A 51 6.46 11.49 6.33
C VAL A 51 7.12 11.32 4.98
N GLU A 52 7.33 10.08 4.59
CA GLU A 52 7.77 9.70 3.25
C GLU A 52 6.57 9.15 2.47
N LEU A 53 6.45 9.56 1.22
CA LEU A 53 5.35 9.19 0.33
C LEU A 53 5.92 8.60 -0.96
N TYR A 54 5.53 7.37 -1.26
CA TYR A 54 5.83 6.71 -2.53
C TYR A 54 4.56 6.64 -3.36
N SER A 55 4.63 7.04 -4.62
CA SER A 55 3.55 6.85 -5.60
C SER A 55 3.96 5.78 -6.60
N LEU A 56 3.18 4.69 -6.68
CA LEU A 56 3.42 3.55 -7.54
C LEU A 56 2.27 3.39 -8.53
N PRO A 57 2.41 3.93 -9.76
CA PRO A 57 1.50 3.63 -10.85
C PRO A 57 1.38 2.12 -11.02
N TYR A 58 0.17 1.60 -11.23
CA TYR A 58 0.00 0.15 -11.36
C TYR A 58 0.76 -0.44 -12.55
N SER A 59 0.90 0.34 -13.62
CA SER A 59 1.68 -0.01 -14.81
C SER A 59 3.18 -0.16 -14.56
N SER A 60 3.72 0.31 -13.43
CA SER A 60 5.14 0.14 -13.08
C SER A 60 5.43 -1.11 -12.26
N ILE A 61 4.40 -1.81 -11.77
CA ILE A 61 4.54 -3.04 -10.98
C ILE A 61 4.77 -4.20 -11.95
N ASN A 62 5.97 -4.77 -11.93
CA ASN A 62 6.36 -5.88 -12.79
C ASN A 62 6.11 -7.24 -12.12
N MET A 63 6.16 -7.30 -10.79
CA MET A 63 5.91 -8.48 -9.99
C MET A 63 5.51 -8.05 -8.58
N TRP A 64 4.74 -8.88 -7.88
CA TRP A 64 4.54 -8.76 -6.45
C TRP A 64 4.62 -10.14 -5.78
N SER A 65 4.87 -10.12 -4.48
CA SER A 65 4.84 -11.27 -3.59
C SER A 65 4.14 -10.87 -2.30
N SER A 66 3.41 -11.79 -1.70
CA SER A 66 2.72 -11.54 -0.44
C SER A 66 2.90 -12.69 0.53
N GLU A 67 3.12 -12.35 1.80
CA GLU A 67 3.33 -13.29 2.89
C GLU A 67 2.37 -12.99 4.04
N ASN A 68 1.73 -14.04 4.56
CA ASN A 68 0.88 -13.95 5.73
C ASN A 68 1.72 -13.80 7.00
N ALA A 69 1.17 -13.12 8.01
CA ALA A 69 1.75 -13.14 9.35
C ALA A 69 1.82 -14.60 9.86
N GLY A 70 3.03 -15.02 10.23
CA GLY A 70 3.29 -16.33 10.82
C GLY A 70 2.95 -16.37 12.31
N THR A 71 3.18 -17.53 12.94
CA THR A 71 3.06 -17.69 14.39
C THR A 71 4.21 -17.02 15.16
N LEU A 72 5.37 -16.84 14.54
CA LEU A 72 6.58 -16.24 15.12
C LEU A 72 6.90 -14.84 14.58
N ASP A 73 6.63 -14.57 13.30
CA ASP A 73 6.66 -13.20 12.74
C ASP A 73 5.24 -12.63 12.73
N PHE A 74 5.03 -11.60 13.55
CA PHE A 74 3.70 -11.02 13.75
C PHE A 74 3.24 -10.12 12.61
N ASN A 75 4.04 -9.90 11.57
CA ASN A 75 3.69 -9.00 10.47
C ASN A 75 3.43 -9.77 9.19
N ALA A 76 2.42 -9.33 8.44
CA ALA A 76 2.28 -9.71 7.05
C ALA A 76 3.15 -8.80 6.19
N GLU A 77 3.48 -9.25 5.00
CA GLU A 77 4.40 -8.55 4.14
C GLU A 77 3.93 -8.53 2.69
N LEU A 78 4.11 -7.38 2.04
CA LEU A 78 3.89 -7.20 0.62
C LEU A 78 5.18 -6.67 0.00
N GLU A 79 5.67 -7.36 -1.01
CA GLU A 79 6.83 -6.95 -1.79
C GLU A 79 6.44 -6.67 -3.24
N LEU A 80 6.98 -5.59 -3.80
CA LEU A 80 6.66 -5.06 -5.12
C LEU A 80 7.94 -4.78 -5.90
N TRP A 81 8.06 -5.34 -7.09
CA TRP A 81 9.18 -5.11 -7.99
C TRP A 81 8.75 -4.21 -9.13
N THR A 82 9.58 -3.20 -9.37
CA THR A 82 9.49 -2.28 -10.49
C THR A 82 10.82 -2.27 -11.23
N ARG A 83 10.86 -1.71 -12.44
CA ARG A 83 12.12 -1.45 -13.15
C ARG A 83 13.10 -0.55 -12.38
N ALA A 84 12.60 0.26 -11.45
CA ALA A 84 13.41 1.20 -10.67
C ALA A 84 13.90 0.61 -9.34
N GLY A 85 13.39 -0.56 -8.93
CA GLY A 85 13.78 -1.19 -7.68
C GLY A 85 12.67 -2.01 -7.02
N HIS A 86 12.96 -2.41 -5.78
CA HIS A 86 12.12 -3.26 -4.94
C HIS A 86 11.58 -2.48 -3.75
N ILE A 87 10.27 -2.58 -3.50
CA ILE A 87 9.56 -1.90 -2.42
C ILE A 87 8.92 -2.95 -1.52
N LYS A 88 9.22 -2.85 -0.23
CA LYS A 88 8.74 -3.76 0.81
C LYS A 88 7.83 -3.01 1.76
N VAL A 89 6.58 -3.44 1.85
CA VAL A 89 5.54 -2.85 2.71
C VAL A 89 5.23 -3.83 3.83
N LYS A 90 5.60 -3.46 5.06
CA LYS A 90 5.23 -4.22 6.26
C LYS A 90 3.83 -3.87 6.71
N LEU A 91 3.00 -4.88 6.85
CA LEU A 91 1.59 -4.77 7.15
C LEU A 91 1.33 -5.30 8.56
N GLY A 92 0.28 -4.79 9.21
CA GLY A 92 -0.07 -5.27 10.54
C GLY A 92 -0.61 -6.70 10.53
N ARG A 93 -0.53 -7.37 11.68
CA ARG A 93 -0.88 -8.78 11.87
C ARG A 93 -2.26 -9.18 11.33
N ASP A 94 -3.26 -8.31 11.51
CA ASP A 94 -4.67 -8.64 11.23
C ASP A 94 -5.10 -8.20 9.82
N ILE A 95 -4.14 -7.89 8.95
CA ILE A 95 -4.45 -7.55 7.57
C ILE A 95 -4.91 -8.79 6.81
N ASP A 96 -5.89 -8.59 5.93
CA ASP A 96 -6.27 -9.62 4.97
C ASP A 96 -5.34 -9.53 3.75
N ILE A 97 -4.28 -10.36 3.74
CA ILE A 97 -3.31 -10.34 2.64
C ILE A 97 -3.93 -10.79 1.33
N ARG A 98 -4.94 -11.68 1.36
CA ARG A 98 -5.58 -12.20 0.14
C ARG A 98 -6.46 -11.15 -0.49
N ARG A 99 -7.09 -10.29 0.33
CA ARG A 99 -7.75 -9.08 -0.17
C ARG A 99 -6.77 -8.14 -0.87
N LEU A 100 -5.56 -7.96 -0.33
CA LEU A 100 -4.51 -7.17 -0.98
C LEU A 100 -4.05 -7.80 -2.30
N ASP A 101 -3.85 -9.12 -2.35
CA ASP A 101 -3.52 -9.82 -3.60
C ASP A 101 -4.56 -9.56 -4.68
N GLN A 102 -5.85 -9.67 -4.33
CA GLN A 102 -6.95 -9.39 -5.25
C GLN A 102 -6.93 -7.93 -5.73
N LEU A 103 -6.75 -6.98 -4.81
CA LEU A 103 -6.71 -5.55 -5.17
C LEU A 103 -5.54 -5.24 -6.11
N ILE A 104 -4.36 -5.76 -5.85
CA ILE A 104 -3.19 -5.57 -6.72
C ILE A 104 -3.43 -6.24 -8.07
N ALA A 105 -4.00 -7.45 -8.10
CA ALA A 105 -4.35 -8.13 -9.35
C ALA A 105 -5.35 -7.31 -10.19
N HIS A 106 -6.40 -6.77 -9.58
CA HIS A 106 -7.35 -5.87 -10.25
C HIS A 106 -6.67 -4.59 -10.73
N ALA A 107 -5.76 -4.02 -9.94
CA ALA A 107 -5.07 -2.80 -10.29
C ALA A 107 -4.08 -2.96 -11.46
N VAL A 108 -3.36 -4.08 -11.50
CA VAL A 108 -2.31 -4.35 -12.49
C VAL A 108 -2.89 -4.94 -13.77
N PHE A 109 -3.88 -5.83 -13.68
CA PHE A 109 -4.41 -6.57 -14.83
C PHE A 109 -5.83 -6.19 -15.25
N GLY A 110 -6.56 -5.44 -14.41
CA GLY A 110 -7.96 -5.10 -14.63
C GLY A 110 -8.24 -3.62 -14.47
N GLN A 111 -9.36 -3.33 -13.81
CA GLN A 111 -9.79 -1.99 -13.41
C GLN A 111 -10.20 -2.04 -11.94
N LEU A 112 -9.93 -0.93 -11.23
CA LEU A 112 -10.35 -0.68 -9.86
C LEU A 112 -11.55 0.27 -9.80
#